data_AF-A0A7W0RXX7-F1
#
_entry.id   AF-A0A7W0RXX7-F1
#
_cell.length_a   1.000
_cell.length_b   1.000
_cell.length_c   1.000
_cell.angle_alpha   90.00
_cell.angle_beta   90.00
_cell.angle_gamma   90.00
#
_symmetry.space_group_name_H-M   'P 1'
#
loop_
_entity.id
_entity.type
_entity.pdbx_description
1 polymer ?
#
loop_
_entity_poly.entity_id
_entity_poly.type
_entity_poly.pdbx_seq_one_letter_code
_entity_poly.pdbx_strand_id
1 'polypeptide(L)' 'MPEPVSIIGASGALGFGLAVRLARAGSAVTIGSREGARAEEAAGRARAAVPE' A
#
# COMPACT_ATOMS: atom_id res chain seq x y z
N MET A 1 14.97 2.59 -10.87
CA MET A 1 13.75 2.66 -10.04
C MET A 1 13.34 1.25 -9.66
N PRO A 2 12.97 0.98 -8.40
CA PRO A 2 12.46 -0.34 -8.01
C PRO A 2 11.20 -0.69 -8.81
N GLU A 3 11.01 -1.97 -9.10
CA GLU A 3 9.83 -2.46 -9.82
C GLU A 3 8.54 -2.19 -9.03
N PRO A 4 7.43 -1.84 -9.70
CA PRO A 4 6.14 -1.67 -9.04
C PRO A 4 5.65 -2.98 -8.39
N VAL A 5 5.12 -2.89 -7.17
CA VAL A 5 4.63 -4.04 -6.40
C VAL A 5 3.12 -3.95 -6.18
N SER A 6 2.40 -4.98 -6.63
CA SER A 6 0.97 -5.14 -6.32
C SER A 6 0.76 -6.09 -5.16
N ILE A 7 0.04 -5.65 -4.13
CA ILE A 7 -0.21 -6.45 -2.92
C ILE A 7 -1.70 -6.72 -2.79
N ILE A 8 -2.11 -7.97 -3.01
CA ILE A 8 -3.51 -8.41 -2.87
C ILE A 8 -3.84 -8.61 -1.39
N GLY A 9 -4.92 -8.00 -0.91
CA GLY A 9 -5.30 -8.03 0.51
C GLY A 9 -4.57 -6.98 1.37
N ALA A 10 -4.00 -5.95 0.74
CA ALA A 10 -3.26 -4.90 1.43
C ALA A 10 -4.14 -3.94 2.25
N SER A 11 -5.46 -4.06 2.17
CA SER A 11 -6.40 -3.39 3.09
C SER A 11 -6.44 -4.05 4.49
N GLY A 12 -5.85 -5.24 4.66
CA GLY A 12 -5.64 -5.90 5.95
C GLY A 12 -4.34 -5.48 6.64
N ALA A 13 -4.21 -5.74 7.94
CA ALA A 13 -3.12 -5.21 8.76
C ALA A 13 -1.70 -5.58 8.27
N LEU A 14 -1.47 -6.85 7.93
CA LEU A 14 -0.15 -7.33 7.47
C LEU A 14 0.21 -6.78 6.09
N GLY A 15 -0.74 -6.87 5.14
CA GLY A 15 -0.54 -6.37 3.79
C GLY A 15 -0.34 -4.84 3.77
N PHE A 16 -1.03 -4.11 4.64
CA PHE A 16 -0.84 -2.68 4.83
C PHE A 16 0.57 -2.36 5.38
N GLY A 17 1.02 -3.07 6.41
CA GLY A 17 2.36 -2.89 6.98
C GLY A 17 3.47 -3.17 5.96
N LEU A 18 3.28 -4.17 5.11
CA LEU A 18 4.18 -4.46 3.98
C LEU A 18 4.16 -3.32 2.95
N ALA A 19 2.96 -2.85 2.57
CA ALA A 19 2.80 -1.75 1.61
C ALA A 19 3.55 -0.49 2.04
N VAL A 20 3.38 -0.06 3.30
CA VAL A 20 4.08 1.09 3.86
C VAL A 20 5.59 0.89 3.87
N ARG A 21 6.07 -0.31 4.24
CA ARG A 21 7.51 -0.61 4.28
C ARG A 21 8.15 -0.52 2.91
N LEU A 22 7.51 -1.10 1.89
CA LEU A 22 8.01 -1.06 0.51
C LEU A 22 7.92 0.35 -0.08
N ALA A 23 6.84 1.08 0.18
CA ALA A 23 6.69 2.46 -0.26
C ALA A 23 7.78 3.38 0.34
N ARG A 24 8.09 3.23 1.64
CA ARG A 24 9.21 3.95 2.29
C ARG A 24 10.59 3.56 1.74
N ALA A 25 10.71 2.38 1.14
CA ALA A 25 11.92 1.95 0.43
C ALA A 25 11.99 2.46 -1.02
N GLY A 26 11.01 3.27 -1.45
CA GLY A 26 10.95 3.88 -2.78
C GLY A 26 10.23 3.05 -3.84
N SER A 27 9.62 1.91 -3.48
CA SER A 27 8.82 1.11 -4.41
C SER A 27 7.45 1.76 -4.67
N ALA A 28 7.04 1.80 -5.94
CA ALA A 28 5.65 2.10 -6.27
C ALA A 28 4.76 0.92 -5.84
N VAL A 29 3.77 1.15 -4.98
CA VAL A 29 2.92 0.07 -4.42
C VAL A 29 1.45 0.28 -4.80
N THR A 30 0.82 -0.79 -5.29
CA THR A 30 -0.63 -0.87 -5.51
C THR A 30 -1.29 -1.71 -4.41
N ILE A 31 -2.29 -1.14 -3.75
CA ILE A 31 -3.08 -1.80 -2.70
C ILE A 31 -4.31 -2.46 -3.32
N GLY A 32 -4.35 -3.79 -3.33
CA GLY A 32 -5.49 -4.58 -3.78
C GLY A 32 -6.42 -4.98 -2.64
N SER A 33 -7.73 -4.93 -2.88
CA SER A 33 -8.79 -5.38 -1.96
C SER A 33 -9.94 -5.97 -2.75
N ARG A 34 -10.75 -6.82 -2.11
CA ARG A 34 -12.02 -7.30 -2.68
C ARG A 34 -13.09 -6.19 -2.73
N GLU A 35 -12.93 -5.20 -1.86
CA GLU A 35 -13.81 -4.04 -1.75
C GLU A 35 -13.00 -2.77 -2.06
N GLY A 36 -13.40 -2.04 -3.10
CA GLY A 36 -12.67 -0.88 -3.62
C GLY A 36 -12.50 0.24 -2.59
N ALA A 37 -13.58 0.59 -1.87
CA ALA A 37 -13.54 1.62 -0.83
C ALA A 37 -12.49 1.32 0.25
N ARG A 38 -12.31 0.04 0.62
CA ARG A 38 -11.27 -0.36 1.59
C ARG A 38 -9.85 -0.25 1.02
N ALA A 39 -9.67 -0.47 -0.28
CA ALA A 39 -8.37 -0.22 -0.92
C ALA A 39 -8.05 1.28 -0.94
N GLU A 40 -9.03 2.13 -1.25
CA GLU A 40 -8.88 3.58 -1.27
C GLU A 40 -8.56 4.16 0.11
N GLU A 41 -9.29 3.74 1.15
CA GLU A 41 -9.02 4.14 2.54
C GLU A 41 -7.60 3.73 2.96
N ALA A 42 -7.21 2.48 2.68
CA ALA A 42 -5.87 1.99 2.97
C ALA A 42 -4.80 2.75 2.18
N ALA A 43 -5.05 3.11 0.92
CA ALA A 43 -4.13 3.94 0.14
C ALA A 43 -3.99 5.35 0.71
N GLY A 44 -5.08 5.97 1.17
CA GLY A 44 -5.03 7.26 1.87
C GLY A 44 -4.17 7.19 3.13
N ARG A 45 -4.38 6.16 3.96
CA ARG A 45 -3.59 5.91 5.17
C ARG A 45 -2.12 5.63 4.86
N ALA A 46 -1.82 4.90 3.78
CA ALA A 46 -0.45 4.60 3.37
C ALA A 46 0.29 5.87 2.91
N ARG A 47 -0.37 6.73 2.11
CA ARG A 47 0.20 8.03 1.69
C ARG A 47 0.52 8.92 2.89
N ALA A 48 -0.36 8.98 3.88
CA ALA A 48 -0.09 9.74 5.11
C ALA A 48 1.07 9.17 5.95
N ALA A 49 1.40 7.88 5.78
CA ALA A 49 2.45 7.20 6.53
C ALA A 49 3.82 7.19 5.84
N VAL A 50 3.90 7.61 4.58
CA VAL A 50 5.14 7.62 3.78
C VAL A 50 5.54 9.08 3.57
N PRO A 51 6.76 9.50 3.99
CA PRO A 51 7.28 10.84 3.69
C PRO A 51 7.42 11.09 2.19
N GLU A 52 7.42 12.36 1.76
CA GLU A 52 7.76 12.75 0.37
C GLU A 52 9.19 12.36 -0.02
#